data_AF-A0A6I1JZ16-F1
#
_entry.id   AF-A0A6I1JZ16-F1
#
_cell.length_a   1.000
_cell.length_b   1.000
_cell.length_c   1.000
_cell.angle_alpha   90.00
_cell.angle_beta   90.00
_cell.angle_gamma   90.00
#
_symmetry.space_group_name_H-M   'P 1'
#
loop_
_entity.id
_entity.type
_entity.pdbx_description
1 polymer ?
#
loop_
_entity_poly.entity_id
_entity_poly.type
_entity_poly.pdbx_seq_one_letter_code
_entity_poly.pdbx_strand_id
1 'polypeptide(L)'
;MRCLTHLLLLGLLAITPLLSGCSGLHPFAKVVPPGPRAFDFATDTLAVRAAEPAGMQTQEALASLALRGHVDAAVARQFFLHAGFDPAQPPPSNERRIALVREVLGRKADAASSAERRVVIPGYANLNEFSRLQGHLLRAESWLVCPCQGRAPMVMKALGGSGAQKNAAASELAGSLGANRPVLVRLYRHHALKYDRSLLLFRAEEQDGEVRFAGYDPAAPKQPVQLSFNRASRAFALSDDAAASGPALAVEIHAR
;
A
#
# COMPACT_ATOMS: atom_id res chain seq x y z
N MET A 1 21.35 -59.11 -49.52
CA MET A 1 21.06 -57.75 -49.02
C MET A 1 19.82 -57.82 -48.12
N ARG A 2 20.03 -57.58 -46.83
CA ARG A 2 19.11 -57.26 -45.70
C ARG A 2 17.78 -58.03 -45.58
N CYS A 3 17.82 -58.95 -44.61
CA CYS A 3 16.71 -59.65 -43.98
C CYS A 3 16.00 -58.74 -42.95
N LEU A 4 14.68 -58.86 -42.90
CA LEU A 4 13.70 -58.23 -42.02
C LEU A 4 13.32 -59.25 -40.92
N THR A 5 13.19 -58.84 -39.65
CA THR A 5 12.34 -59.38 -38.52
C THR A 5 12.99 -59.02 -37.16
N HIS A 6 12.39 -58.16 -36.32
CA HIS A 6 11.45 -58.46 -35.20
C HIS A 6 12.13 -59.29 -34.08
N LEU A 7 12.04 -59.03 -32.76
CA LEU A 7 11.09 -58.30 -31.92
C LEU A 7 11.69 -58.20 -30.49
N LEU A 8 11.39 -57.12 -29.74
CA LEU A 8 11.09 -57.06 -28.29
C LEU A 8 11.92 -57.86 -27.24
N LEU A 9 12.56 -57.16 -26.27
CA LEU A 9 12.12 -57.15 -24.85
C LEU A 9 12.94 -56.19 -23.94
N LEU A 10 12.21 -55.30 -23.26
CA LEU A 10 12.38 -54.72 -21.92
C LEU A 10 13.69 -54.88 -21.12
N GLY A 11 14.25 -53.74 -20.69
CA GLY A 11 15.19 -53.61 -19.58
C GLY A 11 15.15 -52.18 -19.01
N LEU A 12 14.65 -52.05 -17.79
CA LEU A 12 14.27 -50.83 -17.06
C LEU A 12 15.49 -50.16 -16.37
N LEU A 13 15.27 -48.93 -15.84
CA LEU A 13 16.13 -48.06 -15.00
C LEU A 13 17.19 -47.19 -15.73
N ALA A 14 17.40 -45.90 -15.43
CA ALA A 14 16.75 -44.90 -14.56
C ALA A 14 17.52 -43.56 -14.73
N ILE A 15 16.90 -42.42 -14.33
CA ILE A 15 17.55 -41.20 -13.77
C ILE A 15 18.34 -40.34 -14.78
N THR A 16 18.06 -39.07 -15.10
CA THR A 16 17.31 -37.96 -14.47
C THR A 16 17.21 -36.84 -15.52
N PRO A 17 16.08 -36.11 -15.66
CA PRO A 17 16.10 -34.86 -16.40
C PRO A 17 16.84 -33.80 -15.55
N LEU A 18 17.98 -33.32 -16.04
CA LEU A 18 18.57 -32.04 -15.64
C LEU A 18 17.62 -30.92 -16.08
N LEU A 19 16.56 -30.73 -15.31
CA LEU A 19 15.84 -29.46 -15.25
C LEU A 19 16.74 -28.48 -14.49
N SER A 20 17.75 -27.97 -15.20
CA SER A 20 18.47 -26.79 -14.75
C SER A 20 17.47 -25.65 -14.70
N GLY A 21 16.99 -25.38 -13.50
CA GLY A 21 16.25 -24.19 -13.16
C GLY A 21 17.10 -22.96 -13.45
N CYS A 22 16.93 -22.39 -14.63
CA CYS A 22 17.06 -20.95 -14.77
C CYS A 22 15.86 -20.34 -14.05
N SER A 23 15.93 -20.28 -12.72
CA SER A 23 15.24 -19.21 -11.99
C SER A 23 15.80 -17.93 -12.56
N GLY A 24 15.07 -17.37 -13.53
CA GLY A 24 15.40 -16.09 -14.12
C GLY A 24 15.59 -15.11 -12.99
N LEU A 25 16.85 -14.73 -12.76
CA LEU A 25 17.22 -13.51 -12.08
C LEU A 25 16.29 -12.44 -12.64
N HIS A 26 15.38 -11.93 -11.81
CA HIS A 26 14.54 -10.81 -12.19
C HIS A 26 15.48 -9.69 -12.67
N PRO A 27 15.44 -9.32 -13.95
CA PRO A 27 16.32 -8.28 -14.46
C PRO A 27 15.89 -6.97 -13.81
N PHE A 28 16.82 -6.34 -13.09
CA PHE A 28 16.66 -5.05 -12.43
C PHE A 28 15.52 -5.00 -11.40
N ALA A 29 15.81 -5.42 -10.16
CA ALA A 29 15.18 -4.77 -9.02
C ALA A 29 15.57 -3.28 -9.11
N LYS A 30 14.71 -2.46 -9.73
CA LYS A 30 14.88 -1.02 -9.83
C LYS A 30 15.17 -0.52 -8.43
N VAL A 31 16.37 0.02 -8.21
CA VAL A 31 16.73 0.61 -6.91
C VAL A 31 15.78 1.79 -6.72
N VAL A 32 14.75 1.59 -5.90
CA VAL A 32 13.83 2.66 -5.54
C VAL A 32 14.53 3.51 -4.50
N PRO A 33 14.67 4.83 -4.70
CA PRO A 33 15.29 5.71 -3.72
C PRO A 33 14.53 5.63 -2.37
N PRO A 34 15.20 5.95 -1.25
CA PRO A 34 14.51 6.06 0.04
C PRO A 34 13.46 7.19 -0.01
N GLY A 35 12.50 7.15 0.90
CA GLY A 35 11.56 8.26 1.07
C GLY A 35 12.24 9.53 1.59
N PRO A 36 11.54 10.68 1.50
CA PRO A 36 12.15 11.99 1.75
C PRO A 36 12.53 12.23 3.22
N ARG A 37 11.84 11.56 4.15
CA ARG A 37 12.08 11.57 5.60
C ARG A 37 11.28 10.45 6.25
N ALA A 38 11.43 10.23 7.56
CA ALA A 38 10.51 9.37 8.30
C ALA A 38 9.07 9.94 8.23
N PHE A 39 8.09 9.07 8.11
CA PHE A 39 6.68 9.43 8.16
C PHE A 39 6.26 9.68 9.62
N ASP A 40 5.60 10.79 9.84
CA ASP A 40 5.08 11.21 11.14
C ASP A 40 3.55 11.20 11.08
N PHE A 41 2.95 10.33 11.89
CA PHE A 41 1.51 10.17 11.95
C PHE A 41 0.77 11.47 12.27
N ALA A 42 1.32 12.31 13.16
CA ALA A 42 0.63 13.53 13.58
C ALA A 42 0.59 14.59 12.48
N THR A 43 1.56 14.58 11.56
CA THR A 43 1.70 15.63 10.53
C THR A 43 1.33 15.17 9.13
N ASP A 44 1.49 13.87 8.83
CA ASP A 44 1.41 13.32 7.46
C ASP A 44 0.11 12.57 7.17
N THR A 45 -0.84 12.63 8.09
CA THR A 45 -2.16 12.01 7.95
C THR A 45 -3.22 13.06 7.72
N LEU A 46 -4.36 12.66 7.16
CA LEU A 46 -5.52 13.54 7.07
C LEU A 46 -6.20 13.60 8.44
N ALA A 47 -6.52 14.80 8.91
CA ALA A 47 -7.12 15.03 10.22
C ALA A 47 -8.58 14.56 10.33
N VAL A 48 -9.29 14.46 9.21
CA VAL A 48 -10.75 14.32 9.20
C VAL A 48 -11.15 13.08 8.42
N ARG A 49 -11.94 12.22 9.06
CA ARG A 49 -12.75 11.20 8.39
C ARG A 49 -13.77 11.93 7.52
N ALA A 50 -13.83 11.63 6.22
CA ALA A 50 -14.95 12.08 5.41
C ALA A 50 -16.26 11.57 6.04
N ALA A 51 -17.21 12.46 6.31
CA ALA A 51 -18.49 12.07 6.92
C ALA A 51 -19.14 10.93 6.11
N GLU A 52 -19.64 9.92 6.81
CA GLU A 52 -20.49 8.90 6.21
C GLU A 52 -21.71 9.59 5.60
N PRO A 53 -22.12 9.24 4.37
CA PRO A 53 -23.47 9.58 3.95
C PRO A 53 -24.44 8.90 4.92
N ALA A 54 -25.23 9.70 5.63
CA ALA A 54 -26.19 9.18 6.59
C ALA A 54 -27.18 8.24 5.87
N GLY A 55 -27.30 6.99 6.37
CA GLY A 55 -28.42 6.11 6.01
C GLY A 55 -28.14 4.99 4.98
N MET A 56 -26.91 4.77 4.52
CA MET A 56 -26.62 3.66 3.59
C MET A 56 -25.89 2.50 4.27
N GLN A 57 -26.62 1.44 4.64
CA GLN A 57 -26.05 0.14 5.07
C GLN A 57 -26.04 -0.89 3.92
N THR A 58 -25.94 -0.45 2.67
CA THR A 58 -25.92 -1.34 1.50
C THR A 58 -24.50 -1.81 1.19
N GLN A 59 -24.37 -2.94 0.48
CA GLN A 59 -23.07 -3.43 -0.01
C GLN A 59 -22.34 -2.38 -0.88
N GLU A 60 -23.09 -1.56 -1.61
CA GLU A 60 -22.58 -0.45 -2.41
C GLU A 60 -21.98 0.68 -1.55
N ALA A 61 -22.56 0.93 -0.36
CA ALA A 61 -22.03 1.86 0.61
C ALA A 61 -20.68 1.38 1.17
N LEU A 62 -20.59 0.10 1.54
CA LEU A 62 -19.33 -0.51 2.01
C LEU A 62 -18.24 -0.47 0.95
N ALA A 63 -18.57 -0.76 -0.32
CA ALA A 63 -17.64 -0.65 -1.44
C ALA A 63 -17.18 0.81 -1.67
N SER A 64 -18.10 1.77 -1.55
CA SER A 64 -17.81 3.19 -1.66
C SER A 64 -16.90 3.68 -0.52
N LEU A 65 -17.10 3.17 0.70
CA LEU A 65 -16.27 3.49 1.87
C LEU A 65 -14.88 2.87 1.76
N ALA A 66 -14.78 1.63 1.30
CA ALA A 66 -13.50 0.96 1.06
C ALA A 66 -12.66 1.70 -0.01
N LEU A 67 -13.29 2.04 -1.14
CA LEU A 67 -12.68 2.84 -2.19
C LEU A 67 -12.26 4.22 -1.66
N ARG A 68 -13.08 4.84 -0.81
CA ARG A 68 -12.76 6.12 -0.18
C ARG A 68 -11.56 6.02 0.75
N GLY A 69 -11.51 5.01 1.62
CA GLY A 69 -10.36 4.76 2.49
C GLY A 69 -9.08 4.53 1.68
N HIS A 70 -9.18 3.83 0.55
CA HIS A 70 -8.06 3.70 -0.38
C HIS A 70 -7.58 5.05 -0.90
N VAL A 71 -8.51 5.86 -1.41
CA VAL A 71 -8.22 7.18 -1.97
C VAL A 71 -7.61 8.11 -0.92
N ASP A 72 -8.16 8.15 0.29
CA ASP A 72 -7.65 9.00 1.38
C ASP A 72 -6.23 8.60 1.80
N ALA A 73 -5.95 7.30 1.91
CA ALA A 73 -4.61 6.80 2.19
C ALA A 73 -3.63 7.09 1.03
N ALA A 74 -4.09 7.02 -0.23
CA ALA A 74 -3.30 7.41 -1.39
C ALA A 74 -3.00 8.91 -1.43
N VAL A 75 -3.96 9.77 -1.07
CA VAL A 75 -3.74 11.22 -0.92
C VAL A 75 -2.67 11.49 0.13
N ALA A 76 -2.77 10.90 1.31
CA ALA A 76 -1.77 11.07 2.37
C ALA A 76 -0.36 10.68 1.89
N ARG A 77 -0.25 9.55 1.19
CA ARG A 77 1.01 9.10 0.59
C ARG A 77 1.56 10.07 -0.44
N GLN A 78 0.75 10.62 -1.34
CA GLN A 78 1.19 11.57 -2.36
C GLN A 78 1.72 12.87 -1.75
N PHE A 79 1.03 13.40 -0.75
CA PHE A 79 1.49 14.59 -0.04
C PHE A 79 2.80 14.34 0.69
N PHE A 80 2.94 13.19 1.35
CA PHE A 80 4.19 12.81 1.99
C PHE A 80 5.37 12.78 0.99
N LEU A 81 5.15 12.21 -0.21
CA LEU A 81 6.19 12.07 -1.24
C LEU A 81 6.55 13.39 -1.94
N HIS A 82 5.61 14.31 -2.07
CA HIS A 82 5.74 15.43 -3.03
C HIS A 82 5.49 16.82 -2.47
N ALA A 83 4.83 16.98 -1.33
CA ALA A 83 4.44 18.30 -0.80
C ALA A 83 5.35 18.75 0.33
N GLY A 84 5.83 19.98 0.32
CA GLY A 84 6.38 20.67 1.48
C GLY A 84 5.35 21.66 2.04
N PHE A 85 5.53 22.08 3.28
CA PHE A 85 4.65 23.04 3.95
C PHE A 85 5.48 24.18 4.51
N ASP A 86 5.01 25.41 4.33
CA ASP A 86 5.68 26.62 4.84
C ASP A 86 4.64 27.51 5.56
N PRO A 87 4.54 27.41 6.90
CA PRO A 87 3.58 28.20 7.66
C PRO A 87 3.96 29.69 7.79
N ALA A 88 5.20 30.08 7.47
CA ALA A 88 5.64 31.47 7.58
C ALA A 88 5.12 32.35 6.43
N GLN A 89 4.76 31.72 5.31
CA GLN A 89 4.17 32.41 4.16
C GLN A 89 2.65 32.55 4.30
N PRO A 90 2.04 33.59 3.72
CA PRO A 90 0.59 33.74 3.72
C PRO A 90 -0.10 32.61 2.93
N PRO A 91 -1.28 32.12 3.37
CA PRO A 91 -2.05 31.16 2.59
C PRO A 91 -2.33 31.66 1.18
N PRO A 92 -2.21 30.81 0.14
CA PRO A 92 -2.37 31.24 -1.24
C PRO A 92 -3.86 31.49 -1.54
N SER A 93 -4.11 32.20 -2.65
CA SER A 93 -5.46 32.33 -3.22
C SER A 93 -6.08 30.95 -3.47
N ASN A 94 -7.41 30.88 -3.54
CA ASN A 94 -8.12 29.61 -3.73
C ASN A 94 -7.70 28.91 -5.04
N GLU A 95 -7.60 29.65 -6.14
CA GLU A 95 -7.16 29.13 -7.44
C GLU A 95 -5.74 28.55 -7.38
N ARG A 96 -4.83 29.28 -6.74
CA ARG A 96 -3.45 28.80 -6.58
C ARG A 96 -3.40 27.56 -5.69
N ARG A 97 -4.21 27.50 -4.63
CA ARG A 97 -4.32 26.33 -3.75
C ARG A 97 -4.79 25.09 -4.51
N ILE A 98 -5.81 25.23 -5.35
CA ILE A 98 -6.29 24.15 -6.22
C ILE A 98 -5.17 23.66 -7.13
N ALA A 99 -4.44 24.58 -7.77
CA ALA A 99 -3.33 24.24 -8.66
C ALA A 99 -2.23 23.46 -7.93
N LEU A 100 -1.84 23.88 -6.71
CA LEU A 100 -0.84 23.19 -5.90
C LEU A 100 -1.29 21.77 -5.52
N VAL A 101 -2.56 21.60 -5.10
CA VAL A 101 -3.12 20.28 -4.77
C VAL A 101 -3.11 19.37 -5.98
N ARG A 102 -3.54 19.86 -7.16
CA ARG A 102 -3.51 19.09 -8.40
C ARG A 102 -2.08 18.71 -8.80
N GLU A 103 -1.13 19.61 -8.62
CA GLU A 103 0.28 19.33 -8.89
C GLU A 103 0.81 18.21 -8.00
N VAL A 104 0.52 18.23 -6.69
CA VAL A 104 0.91 17.15 -5.77
C VAL A 104 0.27 15.82 -6.16
N LEU A 105 -1.05 15.80 -6.36
CA LEU A 105 -1.81 14.57 -6.64
C LEU A 105 -1.53 14.02 -8.04
N GLY A 106 -1.13 14.87 -8.99
CA GLY A 106 -0.79 14.50 -10.36
C GLY A 106 0.61 13.90 -10.54
N ARG A 107 1.48 13.96 -9.52
CA ARG A 107 2.83 13.38 -9.59
C ARG A 107 2.80 11.85 -9.49
N LYS A 108 3.88 11.20 -9.94
CA LYS A 108 3.99 9.74 -9.90
C LYS A 108 4.19 9.24 -8.48
N ALA A 109 3.36 8.29 -8.08
CA ALA A 109 3.40 7.67 -6.77
C ALA A 109 4.61 6.75 -6.53
N ASP A 110 5.44 6.49 -7.55
CA ASP A 110 6.56 5.54 -7.47
C ASP A 110 7.88 6.14 -6.97
N ALA A 111 8.00 7.47 -6.97
CA ALA A 111 9.25 8.14 -6.71
C ALA A 111 9.03 9.40 -5.87
N ALA A 112 9.66 9.46 -4.70
CA ALA A 112 9.68 10.68 -3.91
C ALA A 112 10.29 11.85 -4.70
N SER A 113 9.74 13.05 -4.54
CA SER A 113 10.39 14.26 -5.04
C SER A 113 11.62 14.57 -4.19
N SER A 114 12.69 15.04 -4.82
CA SER A 114 13.80 15.65 -4.08
C SER A 114 13.31 16.90 -3.34
N ALA A 115 14.01 17.31 -2.29
CA ALA A 115 13.59 18.42 -1.44
C ALA A 115 13.29 19.70 -2.25
N GLU A 116 14.12 20.01 -3.23
CA GLU A 116 14.03 21.19 -4.11
C GLU A 116 12.86 21.11 -5.09
N ARG A 117 12.41 19.88 -5.40
CA ARG A 117 11.32 19.64 -6.34
C ARG A 117 9.97 19.50 -5.66
N ARG A 118 9.89 19.46 -4.33
CA ARG A 118 8.60 19.36 -3.62
C ARG A 118 7.74 20.60 -3.88
N VAL A 119 6.44 20.37 -4.00
CA VAL A 119 5.44 21.44 -4.11
C VAL A 119 5.29 22.08 -2.74
N VAL A 120 5.73 23.33 -2.57
CA VAL A 120 5.56 24.04 -1.30
C VAL A 120 4.14 24.60 -1.20
N ILE A 121 3.44 24.25 -0.13
CA ILE A 121 2.10 24.74 0.19
C ILE A 121 2.23 25.77 1.32
N PRO A 122 2.06 27.08 1.01
CA PRO A 122 2.25 28.14 1.99
C PRO A 122 1.04 28.29 2.93
N GLY A 123 1.29 28.77 4.15
CA GLY A 123 0.27 29.14 5.13
C GLY A 123 -0.29 27.99 5.97
N TYR A 124 0.36 26.82 5.94
CA TYR A 124 -0.02 25.64 6.72
C TYR A 124 1.23 24.95 7.24
N ALA A 125 1.18 24.35 8.43
CA ALA A 125 2.33 23.67 9.02
C ALA A 125 2.55 22.27 8.45
N ASN A 126 1.46 21.55 8.11
CA ASN A 126 1.52 20.16 7.67
C ASN A 126 0.20 19.70 7.00
N LEU A 127 0.18 18.44 6.54
CA LEU A 127 -0.99 17.86 5.88
C LEU A 127 -2.18 17.71 6.85
N ASN A 128 -1.92 17.34 8.10
CA ASN A 128 -2.97 17.20 9.10
C ASN A 128 -3.75 18.51 9.28
N GLU A 129 -3.05 19.62 9.51
CA GLU A 129 -3.67 20.95 9.58
C GLU A 129 -4.33 21.36 8.27
N PHE A 130 -3.63 21.19 7.14
CA PHE A 130 -4.15 21.55 5.82
C PHE A 130 -5.46 20.82 5.52
N SER A 131 -5.51 19.51 5.75
CA SER A 131 -6.69 18.67 5.50
C SER A 131 -7.87 19.00 6.42
N ARG A 132 -7.61 19.45 7.65
CA ARG A 132 -8.66 19.94 8.55
C ARG A 132 -9.37 21.16 7.98
N LEU A 133 -8.62 22.09 7.40
CA LEU A 133 -9.15 23.36 6.87
C LEU A 133 -9.64 23.22 5.42
N GLN A 134 -8.96 22.40 4.61
CA GLN A 134 -9.13 22.28 3.16
C GLN A 134 -9.62 20.89 2.73
N GLY A 135 -10.22 20.13 3.65
CA GLY A 135 -10.67 18.76 3.36
C GLY A 135 -11.69 18.67 2.22
N HIS A 136 -12.48 19.72 1.98
CA HIS A 136 -13.38 19.78 0.82
C HIS A 136 -12.61 19.83 -0.51
N LEU A 137 -11.51 20.58 -0.57
CA LEU A 137 -10.63 20.66 -1.74
C LEU A 137 -9.94 19.32 -2.00
N LEU A 138 -9.40 18.68 -0.96
CA LEU A 138 -8.79 17.37 -1.09
C LEU A 138 -9.77 16.34 -1.65
N ARG A 139 -11.02 16.33 -1.17
CA ARG A 139 -12.08 15.46 -1.70
C ARG A 139 -12.46 15.78 -3.15
N ALA A 140 -12.48 17.05 -3.52
CA ALA A 140 -12.80 17.48 -4.89
C ALA A 140 -11.72 17.07 -5.90
N GLU A 141 -10.46 16.95 -5.47
CA GLU A 141 -9.32 16.65 -6.34
C GLU A 141 -8.80 15.21 -6.21
N SER A 142 -9.33 14.42 -5.27
CA SER A 142 -8.85 13.06 -4.97
C SER A 142 -9.08 12.04 -6.09
N TRP A 143 -9.93 12.37 -7.07
CA TRP A 143 -10.10 11.57 -8.29
C TRP A 143 -8.78 11.38 -9.06
N LEU A 144 -7.81 12.29 -8.91
CA LEU A 144 -6.48 12.20 -9.55
C LEU A 144 -5.64 11.01 -9.07
N VAL A 145 -5.92 10.50 -7.86
CA VAL A 145 -5.28 9.33 -7.26
C VAL A 145 -6.19 8.11 -7.22
N CYS A 146 -7.40 8.21 -7.79
CA CYS A 146 -8.33 7.08 -7.88
C CYS A 146 -7.75 5.97 -8.78
N PRO A 147 -7.77 4.69 -8.33
CA PRO A 147 -7.37 3.55 -9.16
C PRO A 147 -8.15 3.43 -10.47
N CYS A 148 -9.37 3.99 -10.51
CA CYS A 148 -10.24 4.02 -11.68
C CYS A 148 -9.63 4.75 -12.91
N GLN A 149 -8.57 5.53 -12.72
CA GLN A 149 -7.85 6.24 -13.79
C GLN A 149 -6.67 5.45 -14.40
N GLY A 150 -6.50 4.16 -14.07
CA GLY A 150 -5.46 3.31 -14.67
C GLY A 150 -4.02 3.71 -14.34
N ARG A 151 -3.80 4.52 -13.30
CA ARG A 151 -2.50 5.15 -12.97
C ARG A 151 -1.50 4.27 -12.20
N ALA A 152 -1.90 3.08 -11.76
CA ALA A 152 -0.97 2.10 -11.20
C ALA A 152 -1.39 0.68 -11.60
N PRO A 153 -0.48 -0.17 -12.10
CA PRO A 153 -0.76 -1.59 -12.17
C PRO A 153 -0.92 -2.10 -10.73
N MET A 154 -2.13 -2.55 -10.41
CA MET A 154 -2.43 -3.25 -9.15
C MET A 154 -1.58 -4.52 -9.10
N VAL A 155 -0.63 -4.61 -8.16
CA VAL A 155 0.11 -5.86 -7.93
C VAL A 155 -0.55 -6.59 -6.78
N MET A 156 -1.56 -7.40 -7.11
CA MET A 156 -2.22 -8.27 -6.16
C MET A 156 -1.27 -9.40 -5.75
N LYS A 157 -0.50 -9.21 -4.68
CA LYS A 157 0.44 -10.24 -4.18
C LYS A 157 -0.18 -11.25 -3.22
N ALA A 158 -1.43 -11.08 -2.79
CA ALA A 158 -1.88 -11.75 -1.57
C ALA A 158 -3.31 -12.31 -1.55
N LEU A 159 -3.94 -12.61 -2.69
CA LEU A 159 -5.19 -13.40 -2.66
C LEU A 159 -4.87 -14.88 -2.35
N GLY A 160 -4.76 -15.25 -1.07
CA GLY A 160 -4.63 -16.67 -0.67
C GLY A 160 -3.25 -17.32 -0.88
N GLY A 161 -2.18 -16.53 -0.91
CA GLY A 161 -0.83 -17.06 -1.14
C GLY A 161 -0.32 -18.01 -0.05
N SER A 162 0.63 -18.88 -0.42
CA SER A 162 1.33 -19.79 0.50
C SER A 162 2.01 -19.02 1.63
N GLY A 163 2.33 -19.69 2.75
CA GLY A 163 3.08 -19.05 3.83
C GLY A 163 4.40 -18.41 3.38
N ALA A 164 5.03 -18.93 2.31
CA ALA A 164 6.24 -18.34 1.74
C ALA A 164 5.95 -16.98 1.06
N GLN A 165 4.84 -16.85 0.35
CA GLN A 165 4.43 -15.58 -0.27
C GLN A 165 4.11 -14.52 0.79
N LYS A 166 3.42 -14.91 1.87
CA LYS A 166 3.14 -14.00 2.99
C LYS A 166 4.41 -13.54 3.70
N ASN A 167 5.37 -14.45 3.89
CA ASN A 167 6.68 -14.11 4.45
C ASN A 167 7.49 -13.16 3.55
N ALA A 168 7.46 -13.39 2.23
CA ALA A 168 8.08 -12.49 1.26
C ALA A 168 7.43 -11.10 1.28
N ALA A 169 6.10 -11.03 1.35
CA ALA A 169 5.38 -9.77 1.47
C ALA A 169 5.74 -9.03 2.77
N ALA A 170 5.79 -9.72 3.91
CA ALA A 170 6.20 -9.12 5.18
C ALA A 170 7.64 -8.58 5.12
N SER A 171 8.56 -9.31 4.49
CA SER A 171 9.95 -8.87 4.30
C SER A 171 10.04 -7.65 3.36
N GLU A 172 9.26 -7.62 2.28
CA GLU A 172 9.19 -6.49 1.35
C GLU A 172 8.60 -5.24 1.99
N LEU A 173 7.56 -5.40 2.81
CA LEU A 173 6.99 -4.32 3.62
C LEU A 173 8.04 -3.78 4.59
N ALA A 174 8.68 -4.65 5.38
CA ALA A 174 9.69 -4.24 6.36
C ALA A 174 10.86 -3.50 5.68
N GLY A 175 11.37 -4.01 4.55
CA GLY A 175 12.43 -3.36 3.78
C GLY A 175 12.01 -2.02 3.17
N SER A 176 10.77 -1.88 2.71
CA SER A 176 10.25 -0.61 2.20
C SER A 176 10.11 0.44 3.30
N LEU A 177 9.58 0.04 4.44
CA LEU A 177 9.35 0.92 5.58
C LEU A 177 10.68 1.31 6.25
N GLY A 178 11.66 0.41 6.31
CA GLY A 178 13.03 0.73 6.72
C GLY A 178 13.74 1.74 5.81
N ALA A 179 13.31 1.83 4.55
CA ALA A 179 13.76 2.86 3.61
C ALA A 179 12.87 4.13 3.61
N ASN A 180 12.06 4.33 4.65
CA ASN A 180 11.11 5.45 4.78
C ASN A 180 10.11 5.56 3.63
N ARG A 181 9.69 4.44 3.04
CA ARG A 181 8.68 4.42 1.98
C ARG A 181 7.35 3.89 2.52
N PRO A 182 6.40 4.77 2.87
CA PRO A 182 5.07 4.34 3.23
C PRO A 182 4.43 3.49 2.13
N VAL A 183 3.79 2.41 2.54
CA VAL A 183 3.20 1.43 1.65
C VAL A 183 1.69 1.44 1.84
N LEU A 184 0.96 1.77 0.78
CA LEU A 184 -0.48 1.62 0.75
C LEU A 184 -0.81 0.14 0.61
N VAL A 185 -1.56 -0.39 1.57
CA VAL A 185 -2.01 -1.78 1.60
C VAL A 185 -3.53 -1.85 1.62
N ARG A 186 -4.10 -2.79 0.87
CA ARG A 186 -5.50 -3.19 1.01
C ARG A 186 -5.60 -4.52 1.69
N LEU A 187 -6.51 -4.61 2.66
CA LEU A 187 -6.71 -5.74 3.53
C LEU A 187 -8.04 -6.40 3.20
N TYR A 188 -8.01 -7.71 2.90
CA TYR A 188 -9.21 -8.49 2.61
C TYR A 188 -9.34 -9.73 3.50
N ARG A 189 -10.58 -10.13 3.78
CA ARG A 189 -10.92 -11.43 4.40
C ARG A 189 -11.39 -12.43 3.34
N HIS A 190 -10.65 -13.54 3.23
CA HIS A 190 -10.74 -14.55 2.17
C HIS A 190 -12.14 -15.14 1.91
N HIS A 191 -13.01 -15.24 2.93
CA HIS A 191 -14.31 -15.91 2.78
C HIS A 191 -15.50 -14.98 2.62
N ALA A 192 -15.29 -13.66 2.62
CA ALA A 192 -16.41 -12.73 2.64
C ALA A 192 -16.40 -11.69 1.51
N LEU A 193 -15.23 -11.30 0.95
CA LEU A 193 -15.13 -10.08 0.10
C LEU A 193 -15.81 -8.84 0.72
N LYS A 194 -16.13 -8.88 2.03
CA LYS A 194 -17.03 -7.94 2.72
C LYS A 194 -16.29 -6.85 3.47
N TYR A 195 -14.96 -6.90 3.49
CA TYR A 195 -14.13 -5.89 4.12
C TYR A 195 -12.92 -5.65 3.25
N ASP A 196 -12.86 -4.46 2.66
CA ASP A 196 -11.69 -3.88 2.03
C ASP A 196 -11.29 -2.67 2.88
N ARG A 197 -10.31 -2.88 3.76
CA ARG A 197 -9.74 -1.81 4.60
C ARG A 197 -8.42 -1.42 3.98
N SER A 198 -8.25 -0.14 3.68
CA SER A 198 -6.99 0.38 3.17
C SER A 198 -6.20 1.04 4.30
N LEU A 199 -4.94 0.67 4.43
CA LEU A 199 -4.00 1.27 5.38
C LEU A 199 -2.82 1.86 4.65
N LEU A 200 -2.28 2.96 5.14
CA LEU A 200 -0.95 3.43 4.77
C LEU A 200 0.03 3.01 5.86
N LEU A 201 0.78 1.92 5.64
CA LEU A 201 1.82 1.48 6.55
C LEU A 201 3.00 2.42 6.48
N PHE A 202 3.60 2.77 7.62
CA PHE A 202 4.65 3.79 7.66
C PHE A 202 5.81 3.48 8.60
N ARG A 203 5.71 2.43 9.42
CA ARG A 203 6.80 1.95 10.30
C ARG A 203 6.74 0.44 10.42
N ALA A 204 7.88 -0.21 10.55
CA ALA A 204 8.00 -1.63 10.88
C ALA A 204 8.97 -1.81 12.04
N GLU A 205 8.62 -2.69 12.98
CA GLU A 205 9.44 -3.08 14.12
C GLU A 205 9.43 -4.61 14.22
N GLU A 206 10.59 -5.22 14.42
CA GLU A 206 10.69 -6.65 14.65
C GLU A 206 10.84 -6.93 16.14
N GLN A 207 9.98 -7.79 16.68
CA GLN A 207 10.02 -8.20 18.08
C GLN A 207 9.50 -9.64 18.22
N ASP A 208 10.24 -10.48 18.97
CA ASP A 208 9.78 -11.81 19.41
C ASP A 208 9.26 -12.74 18.29
N GLY A 209 9.88 -12.68 17.10
CA GLY A 209 9.46 -13.48 15.94
C GLY A 209 8.21 -12.94 15.22
N GLU A 210 7.77 -11.76 15.58
CA GLU A 210 6.69 -10.99 14.95
C GLU A 210 7.26 -9.73 14.28
N VAL A 211 6.68 -9.34 13.15
CA VAL A 211 6.90 -8.01 12.56
C VAL A 211 5.66 -7.18 12.82
N ARG A 212 5.80 -6.04 13.49
CA ARG A 212 4.72 -5.10 13.79
C ARG A 212 4.84 -3.90 12.88
N PHE A 213 3.78 -3.63 12.14
CA PHE A 213 3.65 -2.51 11.22
C PHE A 213 2.70 -1.49 11.82
N ALA A 214 3.17 -0.25 11.98
CA ALA A 214 2.28 0.87 12.29
C ALA A 214 1.68 1.42 10.99
N GLY A 215 0.37 1.65 11.00
CA GLY A 215 -0.38 2.12 9.83
C GLY A 215 -1.33 3.26 10.15
N TYR A 216 -1.56 4.11 9.16
CA TYR A 216 -2.63 5.08 9.15
C TYR A 216 -3.87 4.45 8.52
N ASP A 217 -4.97 4.45 9.26
CA ASP A 217 -6.30 4.09 8.76
C ASP A 217 -7.16 5.35 8.60
N PRO A 218 -7.53 5.74 7.38
CA PRO A 218 -8.45 6.87 7.16
C PRO A 218 -9.83 6.71 7.81
N ALA A 219 -10.28 5.47 8.06
CA ALA A 219 -11.54 5.22 8.78
C ALA A 219 -11.42 5.53 10.29
N ALA A 220 -10.21 5.45 10.86
CA ALA A 220 -9.90 5.70 12.25
C ALA A 220 -8.66 6.62 12.41
N PRO A 221 -8.73 7.89 11.96
CA PRO A 221 -7.54 8.73 11.76
C PRO A 221 -6.88 9.27 13.04
N LYS A 222 -7.42 8.93 14.22
CA LYS A 222 -7.00 9.53 15.50
C LYS A 222 -5.73 8.92 16.08
N GLN A 223 -5.42 7.67 15.75
CA GLN A 223 -4.26 6.95 16.25
C GLN A 223 -3.76 5.94 15.22
N PRO A 224 -2.47 5.59 15.24
CA PRO A 224 -1.96 4.50 14.43
C PRO A 224 -2.68 3.19 14.75
N VAL A 225 -2.96 2.40 13.72
CA VAL A 225 -3.38 1.00 13.85
C VAL A 225 -2.16 0.09 13.72
N GLN A 226 -2.19 -1.08 14.35
CA GLN A 226 -1.10 -2.06 14.26
C GLN A 226 -1.52 -3.26 13.42
N LEU A 227 -0.80 -3.50 12.34
CA LEU A 227 -0.82 -4.74 11.58
C LEU A 227 0.39 -5.57 12.00
N SER A 228 0.21 -6.82 12.42
CA SER A 228 1.31 -7.70 12.77
C SER A 228 1.43 -8.88 11.80
N PHE A 229 2.64 -9.42 11.66
CA PHE A 229 2.94 -10.64 10.94
C PHE A 229 3.70 -11.61 11.85
N ASN A 230 3.06 -12.72 12.20
CA ASN A 230 3.69 -13.79 12.97
C ASN A 230 4.46 -14.71 12.02
N ARG A 231 5.79 -14.84 12.20
CA ARG A 231 6.63 -15.66 11.32
C ARG A 231 6.38 -17.16 11.46
N ALA A 232 5.98 -17.62 12.65
CA ALA A 232 5.72 -19.04 12.91
C ALA A 232 4.44 -19.51 12.23
N SER A 233 3.33 -18.78 12.42
CA SER A 233 2.05 -19.08 11.77
C SER A 233 1.94 -18.54 10.34
N ARG A 234 2.89 -17.69 9.92
CA ARG A 234 2.94 -17.01 8.62
C ARG A 234 1.63 -16.29 8.30
N ALA A 235 1.09 -15.61 9.31
CA ALA A 235 -0.21 -14.96 9.24
C ALA A 235 -0.10 -13.50 9.65
N PHE A 236 -0.94 -12.67 9.01
CA PHE A 236 -1.13 -11.28 9.34
C PHE A 236 -2.35 -11.10 10.25
N ALA A 237 -2.29 -10.18 11.21
CA ALA A 237 -3.37 -9.85 12.13
C ALA A 237 -3.46 -8.33 12.38
N LEU A 238 -4.65 -7.79 12.60
CA LEU A 238 -4.87 -6.36 12.87
C LEU A 238 -5.33 -6.16 14.33
N SER A 239 -4.75 -5.19 15.05
CA SER A 239 -4.91 -5.02 16.51
C SER A 239 -6.33 -4.83 17.01
N ASP A 240 -7.18 -4.16 16.23
CA ASP A 240 -8.53 -3.80 16.65
C ASP A 240 -9.57 -4.89 16.27
N ASP A 241 -9.08 -6.00 15.74
CA ASP A 241 -9.90 -7.12 15.31
C ASP A 241 -10.01 -8.13 16.45
N ALA A 242 -11.08 -8.03 17.24
CA ALA A 242 -11.38 -8.97 18.33
C ALA A 242 -11.44 -10.45 17.87
N ALA A 243 -11.50 -10.68 16.56
CA ALA A 243 -11.33 -11.98 15.91
C ALA A 243 -9.89 -12.21 15.43
N ALA A 244 -8.89 -12.06 16.32
CA ALA A 244 -7.50 -12.48 16.10
C ALA A 244 -7.34 -13.98 15.71
N SER A 245 -8.44 -14.72 15.67
CA SER A 245 -8.61 -16.05 15.08
C SER A 245 -9.50 -16.01 13.80
N GLY A 246 -9.14 -15.22 12.80
CA GLY A 246 -9.86 -15.12 11.51
C GLY A 246 -8.92 -15.16 10.29
N PRO A 247 -9.36 -15.68 9.13
CA PRO A 247 -8.46 -16.17 8.09
C PRO A 247 -7.71 -15.06 7.34
N ALA A 248 -6.42 -15.35 7.09
CA ALA A 248 -5.51 -14.76 6.12
C ALA A 248 -5.88 -13.37 5.58
N LEU A 249 -5.31 -12.33 6.19
CA LEU A 249 -5.26 -11.00 5.60
C LEU A 249 -4.50 -11.07 4.27
N ALA A 250 -5.19 -10.76 3.17
CA ALA A 250 -4.56 -10.45 1.91
C ALA A 250 -4.04 -9.01 1.98
N VAL A 251 -2.76 -8.79 1.69
CA VAL A 251 -2.13 -7.47 1.57
C VAL A 251 -1.88 -7.17 0.10
N GLU A 252 -2.64 -6.25 -0.48
CA GLU A 252 -2.33 -5.69 -1.82
C GLU A 252 -1.32 -4.56 -1.67
N ILE A 253 -0.15 -4.67 -2.29
CA ILE A 253 0.92 -3.66 -2.16
C ILE A 253 0.86 -2.73 -3.37
N HIS A 254 0.55 -1.45 -3.14
CA HIS A 254 0.68 -0.41 -4.15
C HIS A 254 2.07 0.24 -4.05
N ALA A 255 3.09 -0.50 -4.48
CA ALA A 255 4.45 0.00 -4.58
C ALA A 255 5.02 -0.41 -5.93
N ARG A 256 4.93 0.48 -6.91
CA ARG A 256 5.72 0.44 -8.15
C ARG A 256 5.80 1.79 -8.78
#